data_AF-A0AAU9DDL8-F1
#
_entry.id   AF-A0AAU9DDL8-F1
#
_cell.length_a   1.000
_cell.length_b   1.000
_cell.length_c   1.000
_cell.angle_alpha   90.00
_cell.angle_beta   90.00
_cell.angle_gamma   90.00
#
_symmetry.space_group_name_H-M   'P 1'
#
loop_
_entity.id
_entity.type
_entity.pdbx_description
1 polymer ?
#
loop_
_entity_poly.entity_id
_entity_poly.type
_entity_poly.pdbx_seq_one_letter_code
_entity_poly.pdbx_strand_id
1 'polypeptide(L)' 'MGKFFKSVGQTIKDTTWPTGKETRHDTWTVISYAIIFAAYFAVCDMVLTLLLNKFIF' A
#
# COMPACT_ATOMS: atom_id res chain seq x y z
N MET A 1 -25.62 24.39 13.78
CA MET A 1 -24.45 23.57 13.39
C MET A 1 -24.21 22.33 14.27
N GLY A 2 -24.36 22.35 15.60
CA GLY A 2 -23.98 21.19 16.46
C GLY A 2 -24.70 19.85 16.20
N LYS A 3 -25.93 19.88 15.64
CA LYS A 3 -26.68 18.66 15.27
C LYS A 3 -26.08 17.91 14.07
N PHE A 4 -25.37 18.60 13.18
CA PHE A 4 -24.74 17.97 11.99
C PHE A 4 -23.58 17.06 12.36
N PHE A 5 -22.68 17.50 13.24
CA PHE A 5 -21.57 16.65 13.70
C PHE A 5 -22.04 15.40 14.46
N LYS A 6 -23.15 15.52 15.21
CA LYS A 6 -23.78 14.37 15.88
C LYS A 6 -24.37 13.38 14.87
N SER A 7 -25.00 13.88 13.80
CA SER A 7 -25.49 13.04 12.69
C SER A 7 -24.34 12.32 11.99
N VAL A 8 -23.26 13.05 11.67
CA VAL A 8 -22.07 12.50 11.01
C VAL A 8 -21.38 11.42 11.87
N GLY A 9 -21.22 11.66 13.18
CA GLY A 9 -20.66 10.67 14.08
C GLY A 9 -21.50 9.39 14.22
N GLN A 10 -22.83 9.49 14.05
CA GLN A 10 -23.73 8.34 14.06
C GLN A 10 -23.62 7.55 12.75
N THR A 11 -23.63 8.22 11.60
CA THR A 11 -23.44 7.58 10.28
C THR A 11 -22.07 6.92 10.15
N ILE A 12 -21.03 7.54 10.72
CA ILE A 12 -19.69 6.95 10.78
C ILE A 12 -19.69 5.65 11.58
N LYS A 13 -20.49 5.52 12.64
CA LYS A 13 -20.60 4.27 13.43
C LYS A 13 -21.43 3.18 12.74
N ASP A 14 -22.44 3.57 11.96
CA ASP A 14 -23.28 2.64 11.19
C ASP A 14 -22.59 2.11 9.92
N THR A 15 -21.51 2.76 9.48
CA THR A 15 -20.63 2.22 8.44
C THR A 15 -19.97 0.95 8.96
N THR A 16 -20.02 -0.13 8.18
CA THR A 16 -19.38 -1.41 8.47
C THR A 16 -17.87 -1.26 8.55
N TRP A 17 -17.35 -0.97 9.74
CA TRP A 17 -15.91 -0.91 9.94
C TRP A 17 -15.33 -2.32 9.82
N PRO A 18 -14.26 -2.48 9.02
CA PRO A 18 -13.54 -3.75 8.99
C PRO A 18 -13.09 -4.08 10.41
N THR A 19 -13.47 -5.27 10.87
CA THR A 19 -13.05 -5.76 12.20
C THR A 19 -11.52 -5.89 12.16
N GLY A 20 -10.79 -5.52 13.22
CA GLY A 20 -9.31 -5.44 13.20
C GLY A 20 -8.55 -6.72 12.79
N LYS A 21 -9.25 -7.83 12.62
CA LYS A 21 -8.76 -9.08 12.00
C LYS A 21 -8.56 -8.94 10.48
N GLU A 22 -9.45 -8.23 9.78
CA GLU A 22 -9.34 -7.96 8.33
C GLU A 22 -8.25 -6.94 8.03
N THR A 23 -8.14 -5.88 8.83
CA THR A 23 -7.05 -4.89 8.70
C THR A 23 -5.68 -5.53 8.77
N ARG A 24 -5.53 -6.59 9.58
CA ARG A 24 -4.26 -7.33 9.69
C ARG A 24 -3.95 -8.16 8.44
N HIS A 25 -4.96 -8.79 7.85
CA HIS A 25 -4.79 -9.57 6.62
C HIS A 25 -4.42 -8.66 5.44
N ASP A 26 -5.11 -7.53 5.30
CA ASP A 26 -4.86 -6.57 4.23
C ASP A 26 -3.49 -5.90 4.38
N THR A 27 -3.07 -5.60 5.60
CA THR A 27 -1.72 -5.05 5.87
C THR A 27 -0.62 -6.04 5.48
N TRP A 28 -0.80 -7.34 5.77
CA TRP A 28 0.15 -8.38 5.36
C TRP A 28 0.24 -8.52 3.84
N THR A 29 -0.90 -8.45 3.16
CA THR A 29 -0.95 -8.46 1.69
C THR A 29 -0.15 -7.30 1.11
N VAL A 30 -0.36 -6.07 1.60
CA VAL A 30 0.37 -4.89 1.12
C VAL A 30 1.88 -5.00 1.37
N ILE A 31 2.29 -5.46 2.56
CA ILE A 31 3.72 -5.66 2.89
C ILE A 31 4.36 -6.69 1.95
N SER A 32 3.65 -7.78 1.64
CA SER A 32 4.16 -8.81 0.73
C SER A 32 4.43 -8.26 -0.67
N TYR A 33 3.49 -7.49 -1.23
CA TYR A 33 3.67 -6.85 -2.53
C TYR A 33 4.79 -5.81 -2.50
N ALA A 34 4.91 -5.02 -1.43
CA ALA A 34 5.98 -4.03 -1.29
C ALA A 34 7.38 -4.68 -1.33
N ILE A 35 7.56 -5.82 -0.68
CA ILE A 35 8.84 -6.57 -0.69
C ILE A 35 9.14 -7.12 -2.08
N ILE A 36 8.14 -7.67 -2.78
CA ILE A 36 8.30 -8.19 -4.15
C ILE A 36 8.71 -7.06 -5.10
N PHE A 37 8.06 -5.90 -5.01
CA PHE A 37 8.42 -4.74 -5.83
C PHE A 37 9.80 -4.19 -5.50
N ALA A 38 10.20 -4.16 -4.23
CA ALA A 38 11.55 -3.75 -3.84
C ALA A 38 12.62 -4.67 -4.46
N ALA A 39 12.40 -5.99 -4.44
CA ALA A 39 13.30 -6.94 -5.10
C ALA A 39 13.34 -6.75 -6.62
N TYR A 40 12.18 -6.51 -7.25
CA TYR A 40 12.09 -6.23 -8.68
C TYR A 40 12.90 -4.97 -9.06
N PHE A 41 12.75 -3.88 -8.31
CA PHE A 41 13.52 -2.66 -8.57
C PHE A 41 15.02 -2.87 -8.44
N ALA A 42 15.49 -3.65 -7.46
CA ALA A 42 16.90 -3.97 -7.32
C ALA A 42 17.45 -4.73 -8.55
N VAL A 43 16.69 -5.72 -9.05
CA VAL A 43 17.06 -6.44 -10.27
C VAL A 43 17.07 -5.53 -11.49
N CYS A 44 16.05 -4.67 -11.63
CA CYS A 44 15.99 -3.71 -12.73
C CYS A 44 17.18 -2.74 -12.70
N ASP A 45 17.59 -2.24 -11.53
CA ASP A 45 18.72 -1.33 -11.39
C ASP A 45 20.04 -1.99 -11.85
N MET A 46 20.23 -3.26 -11.50
CA MET A 46 21.37 -4.06 -11.97
C MET A 46 21.34 -4.27 -13.48
N VAL A 47 20.18 -4.65 -14.03
CA VAL A 47 20.01 -4.85 -15.49
C VAL A 47 20.23 -3.54 -16.24
N LEU A 48 19.70 -2.42 -15.75
CA LEU A 48 19.87 -1.12 -16.36
C LEU A 48 21.35 -0.71 -16.34
N THR A 49 22.03 -0.89 -15.21
CA THR A 49 23.47 -0.60 -15.08
C THR A 49 24.30 -1.43 -16.06
N LEU A 50 24.00 -2.73 -16.20
CA LEU A 50 24.67 -3.61 -17.16
C LEU A 50 24.40 -3.21 -18.61
N LEU A 51 23.16 -2.85 -18.94
CA LEU A 51 22.79 -2.41 -20.28
C LEU A 51 23.43 -1.07 -20.63
N LEU A 52 23.40 -0.10 -19.72
CA LEU A 52 24.03 1.20 -19.92
C LEU A 52 25.54 1.06 -20.10
N ASN A 53 26.21 0.23 -19.29
CA ASN A 53 27.64 -0.02 -19.43
C ASN A 53 27.98 -0.65 -20.80
N LYS A 54 27.13 -1.53 -21.32
CA LYS A 54 27.33 -2.23 -22.60
C LYS A 54 26.95 -1.41 -23.84
N PHE A 55 26.05 -0.42 -23.72
CA PHE A 55 25.58 0.38 -24.86
C PHE A 55 26.23 1.77 -24.94
N ILE A 56 26.68 2.36 -23.83
CA ILE A 56 27.29 3.70 -23.79
C ILE A 56 28.83 3.65 -23.81
N PHE A 57 29.44 2.55 -23.34
CA PHE A 57 30.89 2.34 -23.35
C PHE A 57 31.32 1.31 -24.40
#